data_AF-A0A3L7YE01-F1
#
_entry.id   AF-A0A3L7YE01-F1
#
_cell.length_a   1.000
_cell.length_b   1.000
_cell.length_c   1.000
_cell.angle_alpha   90.00
_cell.angle_beta   90.00
_cell.angle_gamma   90.00
#
_symmetry.space_group_name_H-M   'P 1'
#
loop_
_entity.id
_entity.type
_entity.pdbx_description
1 polymer ?
#
loop_
_entity_poly.entity_id
_entity_poly.type
_entity_poly.pdbx_seq_one_letter_code
_entity_poly.pdbx_strand_id
1 'polypeptide(L)' 'TLFDVLDELLGDLGIPVVYGWPIGHTDHQWTLPLGAMATLSVEGDGQSSTLRIDESATMDERGG' A
#
# COMPACT_ATOMS: atom_id res chain seq x y z
N THR A 1 1.00 18.39 -9.96
CA THR A 1 -0.07 17.58 -9.35
C THR A 1 0.47 16.91 -8.11
N LEU A 2 -0.33 16.19 -7.31
CA LEU A 2 0.22 15.42 -6.19
C LEU A 2 1.20 14.34 -6.68
N PHE A 3 0.90 13.71 -7.81
CA PHE A 3 1.80 12.76 -8.46
C PHE A 3 3.16 13.39 -8.78
N ASP A 4 3.18 14.55 -9.46
CA ASP A 4 4.44 15.20 -9.87
C ASP A 4 5.32 15.56 -8.65
N VAL A 5 4.71 15.97 -7.54
CA VAL A 5 5.46 16.28 -6.30
C VAL A 5 6.04 15.02 -5.68
N LEU A 6 5.31 13.90 -5.69
CA LEU A 6 5.83 12.62 -5.20
C LEU A 6 6.99 12.12 -6.07
N ASP A 7 6.88 12.24 -7.38
CA ASP A 7 7.94 11.85 -8.32
C ASP A 7 9.20 12.71 -8.13
N GLU A 8 9.05 14.03 -8.02
CA GLU A 8 10.18 14.95 -7.75
C GLU A 8 10.91 14.62 -6.45
N LEU A 9 10.18 14.25 -5.40
CA LEU A 9 10.76 14.02 -4.07
C LEU A 9 11.32 12.60 -3.88
N LEU A 10 10.69 11.59 -4.51
CA LEU A 10 10.92 10.18 -4.20
C LEU A 10 11.43 9.37 -5.40
N GLY A 11 11.27 9.85 -6.63
CA GLY A 11 11.60 9.11 -7.85
C GLY A 11 13.07 8.68 -7.90
N ASP A 12 13.99 9.58 -7.54
CA ASP A 12 15.43 9.31 -7.53
C ASP A 12 15.87 8.40 -6.37
N LEU A 13 15.03 8.16 -5.36
CA LEU A 13 15.35 7.30 -4.22
C LEU A 13 15.15 5.80 -4.53
N GLY A 14 14.51 5.47 -5.65
CA GLY A 14 14.20 4.08 -6.01
C GLY A 14 13.22 3.40 -5.04
N ILE A 15 12.46 4.18 -4.27
CA ILE A 15 11.46 3.67 -3.34
C ILE A 15 10.15 3.47 -4.12
N PRO A 16 9.54 2.26 -4.09
CA PRO A 16 8.26 2.05 -4.74
C PRO A 16 7.17 2.92 -4.10
N VAL A 17 6.48 3.72 -4.93
CA VAL A 17 5.34 4.55 -4.50
C VAL A 17 4.09 4.08 -5.23
N VAL A 18 3.03 3.82 -4.47
CA VAL A 18 1.72 3.51 -5.02
C VAL A 18 0.82 4.72 -4.88
N TYR A 19 0.29 5.21 -6.00
CA TYR A 19 -0.59 6.36 -6.06
C TYR A 19 -1.95 5.95 -6.63
N GLY A 20 -3.03 6.46 -6.02
CA GLY A 20 -4.40 6.29 -6.53
C GLY A 20 -5.16 5.06 -6.03
N TRP A 21 -4.62 4.28 -5.09
CA TRP A 21 -5.41 3.25 -4.41
C TRP A 21 -6.59 3.85 -3.62
N PRO A 22 -7.74 3.17 -3.52
CA PRO A 22 -8.95 3.67 -2.86
C PRO A 22 -8.84 3.55 -1.33
N ILE A 23 -7.81 4.17 -0.77
CA ILE A 23 -7.48 4.20 0.66
C ILE A 23 -7.55 5.65 1.10
N GLY A 24 -8.76 6.11 1.43
CA GLY A 24 -9.02 7.50 1.79
C GLY A 24 -10.47 7.90 1.54
N HIS A 25 -10.69 9.19 1.35
CA HIS A 25 -12.02 9.77 1.13
C HIS A 25 -12.45 9.63 -0.34
N THR A 26 -12.73 8.39 -0.73
CA THR A 26 -13.24 8.02 -2.06
C THR A 26 -14.52 7.21 -1.92
N ASP A 27 -15.25 7.00 -3.03
CA ASP A 27 -16.50 6.22 -3.02
C ASP A 27 -16.27 4.75 -2.65
N HIS A 28 -15.12 4.20 -3.04
CA HIS A 28 -14.61 2.92 -2.56
C HIS A 28 -13.57 3.17 -1.47
N GLN A 29 -13.63 2.42 -0.37
CA GLN A 29 -12.77 2.61 0.80
C GLN A 29 -12.25 1.26 1.27
N TRP A 30 -11.08 0.87 0.76
CA TRP A 30 -10.42 -0.33 1.24
C TRP A 30 -10.00 -0.16 2.71
N THR A 31 -10.26 -1.18 3.50
CA THR A 31 -9.75 -1.26 4.87
C THR A 31 -8.28 -1.67 4.83
N LEU A 32 -7.42 -0.85 5.43
CA LEU A 32 -5.98 -1.13 5.53
C LEU A 32 -5.60 -1.34 7.00
N PRO A 33 -5.17 -2.55 7.41
CA PRO A 33 -4.63 -2.74 8.74
C PRO A 33 -3.29 -2.02 8.88
N LEU A 34 -3.14 -1.26 9.97
CA LEU A 34 -1.93 -0.51 10.27
C LEU A 34 -1.12 -1.19 11.36
N GLY A 35 0.21 -1.16 11.21
CA GLY A 35 1.14 -1.82 12.13
C GLY A 35 1.44 -3.27 11.79
N ALA A 36 0.77 -3.84 10.78
CA ALA A 36 0.98 -5.20 10.33
C ALA A 36 2.10 -5.33 9.28
N MET A 37 2.93 -6.37 9.37
CA MET A 37 3.86 -6.77 8.31
C MET A 37 3.10 -7.04 7.01
N ALA A 38 3.61 -6.50 5.92
CA ALA A 38 3.05 -6.64 4.60
C ALA A 38 4.14 -6.60 3.52
N THR A 39 3.88 -7.28 2.41
CA THR A 39 4.72 -7.25 1.21
C THR A 39 4.03 -6.40 0.14
N LEU A 40 4.71 -5.36 -0.33
CA LEU A 40 4.34 -4.64 -1.55
C LEU A 40 5.19 -5.15 -2.72
N SER A 41 4.54 -5.64 -3.76
CA SER A 41 5.17 -6.05 -5.02
C SER A 41 4.74 -5.12 -6.13
N VAL A 42 5.70 -4.70 -6.95
CA VAL A 42 5.48 -3.91 -8.16
C VAL A 42 5.99 -4.75 -9.32
N GLU A 43 5.15 -4.91 -10.33
CA GLU A 43 5.50 -5.66 -11.53
C GLU A 43 6.54 -4.90 -12.36
N GLY A 44 7.25 -5.61 -13.24
CA GLY A 44 8.37 -5.04 -14.01
C GLY A 44 8.00 -3.87 -14.94
N ASP A 45 6.71 -3.63 -15.19
CA ASP A 45 6.21 -2.48 -15.94
C ASP A 45 6.04 -1.21 -15.09
N GLY A 46 6.14 -1.31 -13.76
CA GLY A 46 5.95 -0.20 -12.83
C GLY A 46 4.51 0.33 -12.79
N GLN A 47 3.53 -0.36 -13.38
CA GLN A 47 2.14 0.09 -13.49
C GLN A 47 1.19 -0.80 -12.70
N SER A 48 1.54 -2.07 -12.50
CA SER A 48 0.79 -3.00 -11.67
C SER A 48 1.46 -3.20 -10.32
N SER A 49 0.67 -3.24 -9.25
CA SER A 49 1.16 -3.50 -7.90
C SER A 49 0.16 -4.31 -7.08
N THR A 50 0.68 -5.09 -6.13
CA THR A 50 -0.08 -5.91 -5.19
C THR A 50 0.45 -5.68 -3.77
N LEU A 51 -0.44 -5.42 -2.82
CA LEU A 51 -0.12 -5.43 -1.38
C LEU A 51 -0.71 -6.70 -0.75
N ARG A 52 0.15 -7.49 -0.10
CA ARG A 52 -0.22 -8.68 0.67
C ARG A 52 0.05 -8.42 2.14
N ILE A 53 -0.96 -8.67 2.99
CA ILE A 53 -0.78 -8.62 4.45
C ILE A 53 -0.22 -9.98 4.89
N ASP A 54 0.92 -9.95 5.58
CA ASP A 54 1.72 -11.13 5.90
C ASP A 54 1.47 -11.67 7.30
N GLU A 55 0.96 -10.83 8.19
CA GLU A 55 0.59 -11.18 9.56
C GLU A 55 -0.91 -11.02 9.81
N SER A 56 -1.41 -11.70 10.83
CA SER A 56 -2.80 -11.50 11.26
C SER A 56 -2.98 -10.09 11.78
N ALA A 57 -3.87 -9.33 11.15
CA ALA A 57 -4.25 -7.99 11.60
C ALA A 57 -5.35 -8.00 12.68
N THR A 58 -5.86 -9.17 13.04
CA THR A 58 -6.89 -9.36 14.05
C THR A 58 -6.46 -10.41 15.07
N MET A 59 -7.05 -10.36 16.26
CA MET A 59 -6.93 -11.42 17.24
C MET A 59 -7.45 -12.73 16.64
N ASP A 60 -6.73 -13.83 16.85
CA ASP A 60 -7.27 -15.17 16.59
C ASP A 60 -8.33 -15.49 17.66
N GLU A 61 -9.48 -15.98 17.23
CA GLU A 61 -10.63 -16.35 18.06
C GLU A 61 -10.38 -17.56 18.97
N ARG A 62 -9.16 -18.12 18.96
CA ARG A 62 -8.72 -19.24 19.81
C ARG A 62 -7.86 -18.87 21.03
N GLY A 63 -7.66 -17.57 21.30
CA GLY A 63 -6.96 -17.12 22.50
C GLY A 63 -7.88 -16.96 23.71
N GLY A 64 -8.08 -18.04 24.47
CA GLY A 64 -8.65 -18.08 25.82
C GLY A 64 -7.76 -18.89 26.77
#